data_AF-A0A1H6VI29-F1
#
_entry.id   AF-A0A1H6VI29-F1
#
_cell.length_a   1.000
_cell.length_b   1.000
_cell.length_c   1.000
_cell.angle_alpha   90.00
_cell.angle_beta   90.00
_cell.angle_gamma   90.00
#
_symmetry.space_group_name_H-M   'P 1'
#
loop_
_entity.id
_entity.type
_entity.pdbx_description
1 polymer ?
#
loop_
_entity_poly.entity_id
_entity_poly.type
_entity_poly.pdbx_seq_one_letter_code
_entity_poly.pdbx_strand_id
1 'polypeptide(L)'
;MVTLQENAVKFNNNLIDSHDGGRLSSDSGLILIDELMDAFQFTPLSKKIVRFNDSRKYWTHTNHKLLKQLVLQIVAGYNTDSAANILQHDPVLQTL
;
A
#
# COMPACT_ATOMS: atom_id res chain seq x y z
N MET A 1 8.58 -34.06 -1.65
CA MET A 1 7.76 -33.16 -2.49
C MET A 1 7.04 -32.23 -1.54
N VAL A 2 7.37 -30.94 -1.52
CA VAL A 2 6.68 -29.96 -0.65
C VAL A 2 5.47 -29.46 -1.42
N THR A 3 4.27 -29.81 -0.97
CA THR A 3 3.02 -29.23 -1.49
C THR A 3 2.90 -27.80 -0.98
N LEU A 4 2.67 -26.84 -1.89
CA LEU A 4 2.37 -25.46 -1.52
C LEU A 4 1.12 -25.46 -0.62
N GLN A 5 1.19 -24.79 0.54
CA GLN A 5 0.02 -24.59 1.38
C GLN A 5 -0.93 -23.60 0.70
N GLU A 6 -2.18 -24.03 0.50
CA GLU A 6 -3.28 -23.14 0.15
C GLU A 6 -3.77 -22.44 1.43
N ASN A 7 -3.76 -21.12 1.42
CA ASN A 7 -4.24 -20.30 2.52
C ASN A 7 -5.38 -19.41 2.01
N ALA A 8 -6.57 -19.57 2.59
CA ALA A 8 -7.70 -18.69 2.32
C ALA A 8 -7.57 -17.41 3.18
N VAL A 9 -7.65 -16.25 2.53
CA VAL A 9 -7.64 -14.94 3.19
C VAL A 9 -9.07 -14.38 3.19
N LYS A 10 -9.51 -13.85 4.33
CA LYS A 10 -10.78 -13.14 4.44
C LYS A 10 -10.54 -11.64 4.32
N PHE A 11 -11.11 -11.05 3.29
CA PHE A 11 -11.14 -9.62 3.05
C PHE A 11 -12.28 -8.98 3.85
N ASN A 12 -12.26 -7.66 4.00
CA ASN A 12 -13.34 -6.93 4.62
C ASN A 12 -14.57 -6.94 3.71
N ASN A 13 -15.66 -7.53 4.19
CA ASN A 13 -16.92 -7.60 3.44
C ASN A 13 -17.71 -6.29 3.44
N ASN A 14 -17.27 -5.27 4.20
CA ASN A 14 -17.92 -3.96 4.28
C ASN A 14 -17.24 -2.91 3.39
N LEU A 15 -16.41 -3.35 2.45
CA LEU A 15 -15.71 -2.46 1.55
C LEU A 15 -16.66 -2.00 0.44
N ILE A 16 -16.93 -0.69 0.40
CA ILE A 16 -17.83 -0.06 -0.56
C ILE A 16 -17.01 0.94 -1.38
N ASP A 17 -16.83 0.66 -2.67
CA ASP A 17 -16.31 1.63 -3.64
C ASP A 17 -17.50 2.38 -4.26
N SER A 18 -17.65 3.65 -3.90
CA SER A 18 -18.78 4.48 -4.35
C SER A 18 -18.30 5.65 -5.18
N HIS A 19 -18.89 5.81 -6.37
CA HIS A 19 -18.67 6.96 -7.25
C HIS A 19 -19.78 8.00 -7.03
N ASP A 20 -19.70 8.77 -5.94
CA ASP A 20 -20.70 9.81 -5.62
C ASP A 20 -20.48 11.15 -6.36
N GLY A 21 -19.47 11.20 -7.24
CA GLY A 21 -19.09 12.40 -7.99
C GLY A 21 -18.39 13.49 -7.17
N GLY A 22 -18.27 13.32 -5.84
CA GLY A 22 -17.65 14.30 -4.93
C GLY A 22 -16.19 14.00 -4.63
N ARG A 23 -15.84 12.76 -4.28
CA ARG A 23 -14.46 12.34 -3.99
C ARG A 23 -14.09 11.13 -4.85
N LEU A 24 -13.68 11.41 -6.07
CA LEU A 24 -13.24 10.38 -7.00
C LEU A 24 -11.78 10.01 -6.75
N SER A 25 -11.52 8.72 -6.51
CA SER A 25 -10.19 8.13 -6.66
C SER A 25 -10.17 7.30 -7.93
N SER A 26 -9.14 7.46 -8.75
CA SER A 26 -8.84 6.54 -9.87
C SER A 26 -8.23 5.23 -9.38
N ASP A 27 -7.74 5.21 -8.14
CA ASP A 27 -6.91 4.17 -7.57
C ASP A 27 -7.62 3.42 -6.42
N SER A 28 -8.95 3.48 -6.37
CA SER A 28 -9.78 2.82 -5.35
C SER A 28 -9.46 1.33 -5.18
N GLY A 29 -9.07 0.65 -6.27
CA GLY A 29 -8.71 -0.77 -6.26
C GLY A 29 -7.48 -1.10 -5.40
N LEU A 30 -6.63 -0.12 -5.07
CA LEU A 30 -5.47 -0.31 -4.20
C LEU A 30 -5.85 -0.73 -2.77
N ILE A 31 -7.08 -0.46 -2.34
CA ILE A 31 -7.56 -0.90 -1.02
C ILE A 31 -7.57 -2.43 -0.88
N LEU A 32 -7.86 -3.15 -1.97
CA LEU A 32 -7.81 -4.62 -1.98
C LEU A 32 -6.37 -5.12 -1.89
N ILE A 33 -5.43 -4.41 -2.51
CA ILE A 33 -4.01 -4.71 -2.40
C ILE A 33 -3.54 -4.47 -0.96
N ASP A 34 -4.02 -3.41 -0.32
CA ASP A 34 -3.72 -3.13 1.07
C ASP A 34 -4.20 -4.23 2.01
N GLU A 35 -5.44 -4.70 1.84
CA GLU A 35 -5.98 -5.80 2.63
C GLU A 35 -5.22 -7.11 2.43
N LEU A 36 -4.79 -7.37 1.20
CA LEU A 36 -3.93 -8.51 0.90
C LEU A 36 -2.58 -8.38 1.62
N MET A 37 -1.97 -7.20 1.59
CA MET A 37 -0.71 -6.91 2.28
C MET A 37 -0.85 -7.10 3.80
N ASP A 38 -1.97 -6.66 4.37
CA ASP A 38 -2.26 -6.86 5.79
C ASP A 38 -2.47 -8.33 6.15
N ALA A 39 -3.14 -9.10 5.29
CA ALA A 39 -3.27 -10.55 5.47
C ALA A 39 -1.92 -11.28 5.48
N PHE A 40 -0.94 -10.80 4.71
CA PHE A 40 0.43 -11.30 4.73
C PHE A 40 1.29 -10.71 5.86
N GLN A 41 0.72 -9.91 6.77
CA GLN A 41 1.47 -9.21 7.82
C GLN A 41 2.61 -8.34 7.28
N PHE A 42 2.40 -7.71 6.11
CA PHE A 42 3.41 -6.93 5.42
C PHE A 42 4.01 -5.83 6.30
N THR A 43 3.17 -5.06 6.99
CA THR A 43 3.63 -3.95 7.85
C THR A 43 4.49 -4.44 9.02
N PRO A 44 4.07 -5.44 9.83
CA PRO A 44 4.95 -6.05 10.85
C PRO A 44 6.25 -6.63 10.30
N LEU A 45 6.21 -7.33 9.17
CA LEU A 45 7.39 -7.96 8.56
C LEU A 45 8.36 -6.91 8.03
N SER A 46 7.86 -5.92 7.30
CA SER A 46 8.66 -4.82 6.77
C SER A 46 9.37 -4.05 7.89
N LYS A 47 8.71 -3.75 9.01
CA LYS A 47 9.36 -3.13 10.17
C LYS A 47 10.54 -3.93 10.72
N LYS A 48 10.47 -5.27 10.67
CA LYS A 48 11.53 -6.16 11.18
C LYS A 48 12.71 -6.28 10.21
N ILE A 49 12.41 -6.41 8.92
CA ILE A 49 13.38 -6.80 7.89
C ILE A 49 13.99 -5.57 7.19
N VAL A 50 13.21 -4.50 7.03
CA VAL A 50 13.57 -3.35 6.21
C VAL A 50 14.32 -2.33 7.06
N ARG A 51 15.66 -2.41 6.98
CA ARG A 51 16.57 -1.43 7.58
C ARG A 51 17.52 -0.93 6.50
N PHE A 52 17.30 0.29 6.05
CA PHE A 52 18.25 0.98 5.18
C PHE A 52 19.10 1.91 6.03
N ASN A 53 20.38 2.06 5.68
CA ASN A 53 21.19 3.12 6.24
C ASN A 53 20.72 4.44 5.62
N ASP A 54 19.85 5.11 6.36
CA ASP A 54 19.16 6.30 5.89
C ASP A 54 19.83 7.55 6.47
N SER A 55 20.61 8.22 5.62
CA SER A 55 21.32 9.46 5.97
C SER A 55 20.50 10.73 5.69
N ARG A 56 19.20 10.61 5.41
CA ARG A 56 18.33 11.76 5.15
C ARG A 56 18.28 12.66 6.39
N LYS A 57 18.64 13.93 6.20
CA LYS A 57 18.60 14.95 7.27
C LYS A 57 17.19 15.28 7.75
N TYR A 58 16.22 15.21 6.85
CA TYR A 58 14.82 15.54 7.12
C TYR A 58 13.94 14.48 6.45
N TRP A 59 13.16 13.75 7.26
CA TRP A 59 12.23 12.74 6.77
C TRP A 59 10.94 12.80 7.60
N THR A 60 9.81 12.66 6.91
CA THR A 60 8.46 12.61 7.50
C THR A 60 7.90 11.19 7.56
N HIS A 61 8.44 10.29 6.73
CA HIS A 61 7.97 8.91 6.59
C HIS A 61 9.07 7.89 6.90
N THR A 62 8.71 6.84 7.64
CA THR A 62 9.59 5.72 7.98
C THR A 62 9.84 4.81 6.79
N ASN A 63 10.97 4.08 6.80
CA ASN A 63 11.38 3.17 5.71
C ASN A 63 10.32 2.13 5.31
N HIS A 64 9.60 1.55 6.28
CA HIS A 64 8.53 0.60 5.98
C HIS A 64 7.32 1.25 5.31
N LYS A 65 6.99 2.50 5.65
CA LYS A 65 5.92 3.25 4.99
C LYS A 65 6.29 3.60 3.55
N LEU A 66 7.55 3.99 3.33
CA LEU A 66 8.08 4.25 1.99
C LEU A 66 8.06 2.99 1.13
N LEU A 67 8.40 1.84 1.70
CA LEU A 67 8.29 0.56 1.01
C LEU A 67 6.84 0.22 0.64
N LYS A 68 5.91 0.37 1.60
CA LYS A 68 4.46 0.15 1.34
C LYS A 68 3.99 1.03 0.19
N GLN A 69 4.30 2.34 0.24
CA GLN A 69 3.98 3.30 -0.81
C GLN A 69 4.57 2.90 -2.17
N LEU A 70 5.84 2.51 -2.22
CA LEU A 70 6.51 2.10 -3.46
C LEU A 70 5.84 0.86 -4.09
N VAL A 71 5.46 -0.13 -3.27
CA VAL A 71 4.75 -1.32 -3.76
C VAL A 71 3.40 -0.94 -4.35
N LEU A 72 2.61 -0.11 -3.65
CA LEU A 72 1.30 0.35 -4.13
C LEU A 72 1.44 1.15 -5.44
N GLN A 73 2.46 2.01 -5.55
CA GLN A 73 2.76 2.73 -6.79
C GLN A 73 3.06 1.80 -7.96
N ILE A 74 3.91 0.78 -7.75
CA ILE A 74 4.25 -0.21 -8.77
C ILE A 74 3.00 -0.97 -9.23
N VAL A 75 2.14 -1.38 -8.30
CA VAL A 75 0.90 -2.10 -8.61
C VAL A 75 -0.09 -1.24 -9.39
N ALA A 76 -0.20 0.05 -9.05
CA ALA A 76 -1.02 1.01 -9.81
C ALA A 76 -0.38 1.49 -11.13
N GLY A 77 0.82 1.02 -11.47
CA GLY A 77 1.49 1.36 -12.74
C GLY A 77 2.20 2.72 -12.73
N TYR A 78 2.40 3.32 -11.57
CA TYR A 78 3.17 4.55 -11.41
C TYR A 78 4.66 4.25 -11.24
N ASN A 79 5.44 4.54 -12.28
CA ASN A 79 6.86 4.19 -12.37
C ASN A 79 7.83 5.32 -11.98
N THR A 80 7.33 6.48 -11.55
CA THR A 80 8.15 7.63 -11.19
C THR A 80 7.93 8.08 -9.76
N ASP A 81 9.00 8.57 -9.12
CA ASP A 81 8.92 9.16 -7.78
C ASP A 81 7.99 10.38 -7.76
N SER A 82 7.91 11.14 -8.86
CA SER A 82 7.01 12.29 -9.00
C SER A 82 5.53 11.90 -8.88
N ALA A 83 5.16 10.66 -9.23
CA ALA A 83 3.79 10.19 -9.05
C ALA A 83 3.39 10.08 -7.57
N ALA A 84 4.36 9.88 -6.66
CA ALA A 84 4.08 9.89 -5.22
C ALA A 84 3.50 11.23 -4.76
N ASN A 85 3.91 12.34 -5.39
CA ASN A 85 3.39 13.67 -5.08
C ASN A 85 1.93 13.85 -5.50
N ILE A 86 1.46 13.10 -6.50
CA ILE A 86 0.06 13.12 -6.93
C ILE A 86 -0.73 12.20 -6.00
N LEU A 87 -0.21 10.99 -5.77
CA LEU A 87 -0.84 9.95 -4.98
C LEU A 87 -0.98 10.27 -3.49
N GLN A 88 -0.13 11.12 -2.92
CA GLN A 88 -0.34 11.61 -1.55
C GLN A 88 -1.66 12.40 -1.38
N HIS A 89 -2.22 12.90 -2.48
CA HIS A 89 -3.49 13.63 -2.49
C HIS A 89 -4.68 12.72 -2.84
N ASP A 90 -4.42 11.45 -3.17
CA ASP A 90 -5.49 10.51 -3.46
C ASP A 90 -6.29 10.21 -2.18
N PRO A 91 -7.64 10.34 -2.22
CA PRO A 91 -8.49 10.12 -1.06
C PRO A 91 -8.38 8.73 -0.44
N VAL A 92 -8.12 7.70 -1.23
CA VAL A 92 -8.03 6.32 -0.77
C VAL A 92 -6.67 6.09 -0.12
N LEU A 93 -5.58 6.51 -0.77
CA LEU A 93 -4.24 6.38 -0.19
C LEU A 93 -4.06 7.17 1.12
N GLN A 94 -4.78 8.28 1.31
CA GLN A 94 -4.76 9.01 2.59
C GLN A 94 -5.40 8.24 3.75
N THR A 95 -6.18 7.20 3.47
CA THR A 95 -6.83 6.37 4.49
C THR A 95 -6.02 5.12 4.88
N LEU A 96 -4.94 4.79 4.15
CA LEU A 96 -4.09 3.60 4.32
C LEU A 96 -2.86 3.82 5.22
#